data_AF-A0A352RFP5-F1
#
_entry.id   AF-A0A352RFP5-F1
#
_cell.length_a   1.000
_cell.length_b   1.000
_cell.length_c   1.000
_cell.angle_alpha   90.00
_cell.angle_beta   90.00
_cell.angle_gamma   90.00
#
_symmetry.space_group_name_H-M   'P 1'
#
loop_
_entity.id
_entity.type
_entity.pdbx_description
1 polymer ?
#
loop_
_entity_poly.entity_id
_entity_poly.type
_entity_poly.pdbx_seq_one_letter_code
_entity_poly.pdbx_strand_id
1 'polypeptide(L)' 'MIDKPSGALRRGWTTGACATAATKAALTSLITGDLSNSVSIILPKGEQPEFALSHTELGTDFSTAAIIKDAGD' A
#
# COMPACT_ATOMS: atom_id res chain seq x y z
N MET A 1 -18.16 -31.18 2.77
CA MET A 1 -16.74 -30.79 2.75
C MET A 1 -16.62 -29.66 1.75
N ILE A 2 -16.04 -28.53 2.13
CA ILE A 2 -15.75 -27.45 1.17
C ILE A 2 -14.46 -27.86 0.46
N ASP A 3 -14.53 -28.07 -0.86
CA ASP A 3 -13.34 -28.39 -1.66
C ASP A 3 -12.36 -27.23 -1.63
N LYS A 4 -11.08 -27.56 -1.43
CA LYS A 4 -10.01 -26.56 -1.44
C LYS A 4 -9.82 -26.05 -2.88
N PRO A 5 -9.77 -24.72 -3.11
CA PRO A 5 -9.55 -24.20 -4.45
C PRO A 5 -8.23 -24.72 -5.03
N SER A 6 -8.27 -25.17 -6.29
CA SER A 6 -7.08 -25.62 -7.02
C SER A 6 -6.29 -24.40 -7.50
N GLY A 7 -5.06 -24.20 -7.00
CA GLY A 7 -4.17 -23.12 -7.43
C GLY A 7 -3.30 -22.55 -6.30
N ALA A 8 -2.46 -21.57 -6.65
CA ALA A 8 -1.71 -20.80 -5.66
C ALA A 8 -2.64 -19.79 -4.97
N LEU A 9 -2.64 -19.77 -3.64
CA LEU A 9 -3.41 -18.80 -2.86
C LEU A 9 -2.82 -17.39 -3.03
N ARG A 10 -3.68 -16.37 -3.12
CA ARG A 10 -3.24 -14.98 -3.16
C ARG A 10 -2.85 -14.52 -1.75
N ARG A 11 -1.68 -13.89 -1.65
CA ARG A 11 -1.24 -13.25 -0.40
C ARG A 11 -1.92 -11.88 -0.28
N GLY A 12 -2.50 -11.62 0.89
CA GLY A 12 -2.97 -10.28 1.27
C GLY A 12 -1.92 -9.48 2.04
N TRP A 13 -2.31 -8.26 2.39
CA TRP A 13 -1.50 -7.33 3.17
C TRP A 13 -2.04 -7.16 4.60
N THR A 14 -1.12 -7.02 5.55
CA THR A 14 -1.49 -6.64 6.91
C THR A 14 -1.88 -5.17 6.96
N THR A 15 -2.73 -4.79 7.91
CA THR A 15 -3.11 -3.39 8.14
C THR A 15 -1.88 -2.51 8.36
N GLY A 16 -0.87 -3.01 9.09
CA GLY A 16 0.38 -2.28 9.33
C GLY A 16 1.19 -2.02 8.07
N ALA A 17 1.22 -2.97 7.13
CA ALA A 17 1.89 -2.78 5.84
C ALA A 17 1.18 -1.69 5.02
N CYS A 18 -0.15 -1.75 4.91
CA CYS A 18 -0.93 -0.74 4.19
C CYS A 18 -0.81 0.65 4.84
N ALA A 19 -0.88 0.75 6.17
CA ALA A 19 -0.73 2.01 6.88
C ALA A 19 0.67 2.62 6.68
N THR A 20 1.72 1.80 6.77
CA THR A 20 3.10 2.24 6.54
C THR A 20 3.28 2.75 5.11
N ALA A 21 2.75 2.01 4.13
CA ALA A 21 2.82 2.40 2.72
C ALA A 21 2.09 3.72 2.46
N ALA A 22 0.86 3.88 2.97
CA ALA A 22 0.09 5.12 2.82
C ALA A 22 0.82 6.32 3.46
N THR A 23 1.36 6.15 4.68
CA THR A 23 2.16 7.19 5.36
C THR A 23 3.39 7.57 4.55
N LYS A 24 4.12 6.58 4.01
CA LYS A 24 5.29 6.84 3.16
C LYS A 24 4.89 7.66 1.92
N ALA A 25 3.83 7.28 1.23
CA ALA A 25 3.37 8.00 0.05
C ALA A 25 2.99 9.46 0.38
N ALA A 26 2.15 9.67 1.39
CA ALA A 26 1.72 11.01 1.79
C ALA A 26 2.92 11.89 2.18
N LEU A 27 3.85 11.37 2.99
CA LEU A 27 5.03 12.11 3.42
C LEU A 27 5.98 12.41 2.27
N THR A 28 6.21 11.45 1.36
CA THR A 28 7.02 11.68 0.16
C THR A 28 6.42 12.81 -0.66
N SER A 29 5.13 12.75 -0.98
CA SER A 29 4.45 13.81 -1.74
C SER A 29 4.47 15.16 -1.03
N LEU A 30 4.37 15.20 0.29
CA LEU A 30 4.47 16.46 1.06
C LEU A 30 5.84 17.11 0.93
N ILE A 31 6.91 16.31 0.93
CA ILE A 31 8.30 16.80 0.89
C ILE A 31 8.71 17.16 -0.55
N THR A 32 8.32 16.35 -1.53
CA THR A 32 8.81 16.49 -2.91
C THR A 32 7.86 17.26 -3.81
N GLY A 33 6.59 17.37 -3.43
CA GLY A 33 5.52 17.85 -4.31
C GLY A 33 5.12 16.86 -5.41
N ASP A 34 5.63 15.62 -5.38
CA ASP A 34 5.37 14.61 -6.41
C ASP A 34 4.30 13.62 -5.99
N LEU A 35 3.27 13.46 -6.82
CA LEU A 35 2.17 12.52 -6.63
C LEU A 35 2.43 11.25 -7.45
N SER A 36 2.95 10.23 -6.79
CA SER A 36 3.08 8.88 -7.37
C SER A 36 1.77 8.10 -7.30
N ASN A 37 1.54 7.16 -8.22
CA ASN A 37 0.38 6.26 -8.20
C ASN A 37 0.59 5.01 -7.33
N SER A 38 1.84 4.76 -6.92
CA SER A 38 2.24 3.59 -6.13
C SER A 38 3.36 3.95 -5.18
N VAL A 39 3.58 3.09 -4.19
CA VAL A 39 4.67 3.22 -3.22
C VAL A 39 5.19 1.85 -2.82
N SER A 40 6.50 1.69 -2.68
CA SER A 40 7.10 0.48 -2.14
C SER A 40 7.59 0.68 -0.70
N ILE A 41 7.46 -0.34 0.14
CA ILE A 41 8.02 -0.40 1.49
C ILE A 41 8.76 -1.72 1.71
N ILE A 42 9.76 -1.72 2.59
CA ILE A 42 10.43 -2.94 3.04
C ILE A 42 9.58 -3.57 4.13
N LEU A 43 9.16 -4.82 3.94
CA LEU A 43 8.47 -5.61 4.95
C LEU A 43 9.46 -6.25 5.92
N PRO A 44 9.04 -6.70 7.13
CA PRO A 44 9.94 -7.30 8.12
C PRO A 44 10.77 -8.49 7.62
N LYS A 45 10.32 -9.18 6.57
CA LYS A 45 11.04 -10.30 5.94
C LYS A 45 11.96 -9.87 4.78
N GLY A 46 12.15 -8.58 4.56
CA GLY A 46 12.99 -8.02 3.50
C GLY A 46 12.31 -7.89 2.13
N GLU A 47 11.10 -8.42 1.96
CA GLU A 47 10.31 -8.23 0.73
C GLU A 47 10.05 -6.73 0.49
N GLN A 48 10.13 -6.29 -0.77
CA GLN A 48 9.83 -4.91 -1.19
C GLN A 48 8.64 -4.87 -2.18
N PRO A 49 7.41 -5.20 -1.73
CA PRO A 49 6.26 -5.11 -2.60
C PRO A 49 5.91 -3.66 -2.93
N GLU A 50 5.18 -3.50 -4.02
CA GLU A 50 4.61 -2.23 -4.46
C GLU A 50 3.11 -2.19 -4.11
N PHE A 51 2.68 -1.08 -3.52
CA PHE A 51 1.31 -0.83 -3.11
C PHE A 51 0.70 0.23 -4.01
N ALA A 52 -0.42 -0.10 -4.66
CA ALA A 52 -1.20 0.86 -5.42
C ALA A 52 -1.93 1.83 -4.47
N LEU A 53 -1.86 3.13 -4.76
CA LEU A 53 -2.60 4.14 -4.03
C LEU A 53 -3.99 4.27 -4.63
N SER A 54 -5.01 4.13 -3.78
CA SER A 54 -6.42 4.29 -4.15
C SER A 54 -6.86 5.74 -4.22
N HIS A 55 -6.16 6.62 -3.51
CA HIS A 55 -6.39 8.05 -3.48
C HIS A 55 -5.11 8.76 -3.08
N THR A 56 -4.83 9.89 -3.72
CA THR A 56 -3.78 10.83 -3.35
C THR A 56 -4.29 12.26 -3.53
N GLU A 57 -3.84 13.16 -2.65
CA GLU A 57 -4.13 14.58 -2.72
C GLU A 57 -2.91 15.35 -2.20
N LEU A 58 -2.52 16.42 -2.90
CA LEU A 58 -1.48 17.33 -2.47
C LEU A 58 -2.05 18.74 -2.43
N GLY A 59 -2.05 19.34 -1.24
CA GLY A 59 -2.44 20.72 -1.00
C GLY A 59 -1.23 21.63 -0.72
N THR A 60 -1.51 22.85 -0.26
CA THR A 60 -0.46 23.84 0.03
C THR A 60 0.43 23.45 1.21
N ASP A 61 -0.14 22.81 2.22
CA ASP A 61 0.52 22.47 3.49
C ASP A 61 0.16 21.05 3.98
N PHE A 62 -0.49 20.26 3.14
CA PHE A 62 -0.89 18.90 3.47
C PHE A 62 -0.73 17.96 2.28
N SER A 63 -0.67 16.67 2.60
CA SER A 63 -0.70 15.58 1.62
C SER A 63 -1.47 14.41 2.21
N THR A 64 -2.31 13.79 1.39
CA THR A 64 -3.13 12.64 1.74
C THR A 64 -2.81 11.48 0.80
N ALA A 65 -2.73 10.27 1.33
CA ALA A 65 -2.67 9.04 0.55
C ALA A 65 -3.48 7.92 1.22
N ALA A 66 -4.15 7.10 0.42
CA ALA A 66 -4.95 5.98 0.92
C ALA A 66 -4.67 4.69 0.13
N ILE A 67 -4.69 3.55 0.82
CA ILE A 67 -4.55 2.21 0.24
C ILE A 67 -5.75 1.37 0.64
N ILE A 68 -6.37 0.71 -0.34
CA ILE A 68 -7.37 -0.33 -0.09
C ILE A 68 -6.62 -1.62 0.28
N LYS A 69 -6.90 -2.18 1.46
CA LYS A 69 -6.25 -3.39 1.94
C LYS A 69 -6.75 -4.62 1.18
N ASP A 70 -5.87 -5.25 0.41
CA ASP A 70 -6.11 -6.61 -0.12
C ASP A 70 -5.97 -7.64 1.02
N ALA A 71 -6.98 -8.49 1.22
CA ALA A 71 -6.97 -9.52 2.25
C ALA A 71 -6.40 -10.87 1.76
N GLY A 72 -6.13 -11.02 0.46
CA GLY A 72 -5.83 -12.33 -0.13
C GLY A 72 -7.06 -13.23 -0.19
N ASP A 73 -6.83 -14.54 -0.27
CA ASP A 73 -7.86 -15.60 -0.22
C ASP A 73 -7.87 -16.33 1.13
#